data_AF-A0A821RTC9-F1
#
_entry.id   AF-A0A821RTC9-F1
#
_cell.length_a   1.000
_cell.length_b   1.000
_cell.length_c   1.000
_cell.angle_alpha   90.00
_cell.angle_beta   90.00
_cell.angle_gamma   90.00
#
_symmetry.space_group_name_H-M   'P 1'
#
loop_
_entity.id
_entity.type
_entity.pdbx_description
1 polymer ?
#
loop_
_entity_poly.entity_id
_entity_poly.type
_entity_poly.pdbx_seq_one_letter_code
_entity_poly.pdbx_strand_id
1 'polypeptide(L)'
;EDREKVMMTGVLSLKGKKIRDIMTNLIDVFMLEANHIVDDELVLNIHGYGYSRIPVYEGRRDNIIGLVNIRDFALLDTESGK
;
A
#
# COMPACT_ATOMS: atom_id res chain seq x y z
N GLU A 1 19.23 -20.90 -15.73
CA GLU A 1 20.36 -20.03 -16.12
C GLU A 1 19.94 -18.57 -16.39
N ASP A 2 19.01 -18.26 -17.30
CA ASP A 2 18.69 -16.85 -17.61
C ASP A 2 18.01 -16.08 -16.46
N ARG A 3 17.14 -16.74 -15.68
CA ARG A 3 16.55 -16.13 -14.47
C ARG A 3 17.60 -15.75 -13.42
N GLU A 4 18.57 -16.63 -13.19
CA GLU A 4 19.66 -16.35 -12.24
C GLU A 4 20.52 -15.19 -12.72
N LYS A 5 20.86 -15.14 -14.02
CA LYS A 5 21.58 -14.00 -14.60
C LYS A 5 20.83 -12.68 -14.41
N VAL A 6 19.50 -12.65 -14.62
CA VAL A 6 18.67 -11.46 -14.40
C VAL A 6 18.66 -11.06 -12.92
N MET A 7 18.49 -12.02 -12.01
CA MET A 7 18.53 -11.76 -10.56
C MET A 7 19.89 -11.21 -10.13
N MET A 8 20.99 -11.84 -10.54
CA MET A 8 22.36 -11.39 -10.24
C MET A 8 22.62 -9.98 -10.76
N THR A 9 22.21 -9.69 -12.00
CA THR A 9 22.36 -8.36 -12.60
C THR A 9 21.50 -7.33 -11.86
N GLY A 10 20.28 -7.70 -11.45
CA GLY A 10 19.40 -6.88 -10.63
C GLY A 10 20.03 -6.48 -9.30
N VAL A 11 20.66 -7.43 -8.60
CA VAL A 11 21.38 -7.19 -7.33
C VAL A 11 22.55 -6.22 -7.51
N LEU A 12 23.36 -6.41 -8.56
CA LEU A 12 24.47 -5.52 -8.85
C LEU A 12 23.99 -4.10 -9.18
N SER A 13 22.87 -3.97 -9.90
CA SER A 13 22.29 -2.67 -10.27
C SER A 13 21.69 -1.89 -9.09
N LEU A 14 21.28 -2.58 -8.01
CA LEU A 14 20.65 -1.97 -6.84
C LEU A 14 21.57 -0.97 -6.12
N LYS A 15 22.88 -1.22 -6.10
CA LYS A 15 23.87 -0.34 -5.44
C LYS A 15 23.85 1.09 -5.98
N GLY A 16 23.52 1.27 -7.26
CA GLY A 16 23.48 2.58 -7.92
C GLY A 16 22.10 3.23 -7.99
N LYS A 17 21.02 2.49 -7.67
CA LYS A 17 19.66 3.01 -7.76
C LYS A 17 19.35 3.93 -6.58
N LYS A 18 18.72 5.07 -6.86
CA LYS A 18 18.18 5.97 -5.83
C LYS A 18 16.72 5.61 -5.57
N ILE A 19 16.23 5.95 -4.37
CA ILE A 19 14.83 5.71 -3.99
C ILE A 19 13.85 6.31 -5.00
N ARG A 20 14.11 7.55 -5.44
CA ARG A 20 13.31 8.25 -6.45
C ARG A 20 13.18 7.51 -7.79
N ASP A 21 14.12 6.61 -8.10
CA ASP A 21 14.15 5.90 -9.37
C ASP A 21 13.20 4.68 -9.36
N ILE A 22 12.70 4.29 -8.18
CA ILE A 22 11.86 3.10 -7.99
C ILE A 22 10.61 3.33 -7.14
N MET A 23 10.49 4.48 -6.47
CA MET A 23 9.33 4.79 -5.64
C MET A 23 8.10 5.10 -6.51
N THR A 24 6.92 4.79 -5.99
CA THR A 24 5.65 5.27 -6.54
C THR A 24 5.47 6.74 -6.19
N ASN A 25 5.05 7.59 -7.14
CA ASN A 25 4.78 8.99 -6.85
C ASN A 25 3.58 9.10 -5.90
N LEU A 26 3.60 10.07 -4.97
CA LEU A 26 2.55 10.25 -3.96
C LEU A 26 1.15 10.40 -4.56
N ILE A 27 1.05 11.00 -5.75
CA ILE A 27 -0.21 11.17 -6.49
C ILE A 27 -0.83 9.84 -6.94
N ASP A 28 0.01 8.83 -7.12
CA ASP A 28 -0.37 7.49 -7.61
C ASP A 28 -0.58 6.49 -6.46
N VAL A 29 -0.32 6.89 -5.20
CA VAL A 29 -0.46 6.00 -4.03
C VAL A 29 -1.90 6.02 -3.54
N PHE A 30 -2.54 4.87 -3.39
CA PHE A 30 -3.82 4.74 -2.68
C PHE A 30 -3.61 4.96 -1.17
N MET A 31 -4.34 5.90 -0.57
CA MET A 31 -4.18 6.31 0.84
C MET A 31 -5.53 6.71 1.45
N LEU A 32 -5.65 6.58 2.77
CA LEU A 32 -6.85 6.94 3.53
C LEU A 32 -6.64 8.25 4.29
N GLU A 33 -7.68 9.06 4.40
CA GLU A 33 -7.69 10.23 5.27
C GLU A 33 -8.05 9.78 6.69
N ALA A 34 -7.42 10.36 7.71
CA ALA A 34 -7.53 9.94 9.11
C ALA A 34 -8.95 9.98 9.68
N ASN A 35 -9.78 10.90 9.18
CA ASN A 35 -11.17 11.10 9.58
C ASN A 35 -12.16 10.46 8.61
N HIS A 36 -11.68 9.68 7.63
CA HIS A 36 -12.53 8.97 6.70
C HIS A 36 -13.26 7.82 7.43
N ILE A 37 -14.59 7.82 7.31
CA ILE A 37 -15.42 6.75 7.87
C ILE A 37 -15.19 5.48 7.05
N VAL A 38 -14.90 4.38 7.75
CA VAL A 38 -14.77 3.07 7.13
C VAL A 38 -16.17 2.55 6.82
N ASP A 39 -16.49 2.43 5.54
CA ASP A 39 -17.72 1.81 5.04
C ASP A 39 -17.42 0.50 4.28
N ASP A 40 -18.47 -0.28 4.02
CA ASP A 40 -18.36 -1.58 3.33
C ASP A 40 -17.78 -1.43 1.91
N GLU A 41 -18.05 -0.30 1.24
CA GLU A 41 -17.52 0.01 -0.08
C GLU A 41 -16.00 0.21 -0.04
N LEU A 42 -15.49 0.94 0.96
CA LEU A 42 -14.07 1.12 1.20
C LEU A 42 -13.39 -0.20 1.50
N VAL A 43 -13.97 -1.03 2.38
CA VAL A 43 -13.42 -2.35 2.71
C VAL A 43 -13.34 -3.22 1.45
N LEU A 44 -14.41 -3.27 0.64
CA LEU A 44 -14.43 -3.99 -0.63
C LEU A 44 -13.38 -3.49 -1.61
N ASN A 45 -13.25 -2.17 -1.74
CA ASN A 45 -12.24 -1.53 -2.59
C ASN A 45 -10.82 -1.90 -2.14
N ILE A 46 -10.53 -1.83 -0.84
CA ILE A 46 -9.21 -2.20 -0.30
C ILE A 46 -8.90 -3.68 -0.61
N HIS A 47 -9.85 -4.59 -0.42
CA HIS A 47 -9.68 -6.00 -0.74
C HIS A 47 -9.45 -6.23 -2.25
N GLY A 48 -10.11 -5.46 -3.11
CA GLY A 48 -9.95 -5.54 -4.57
C GLY A 48 -8.58 -5.10 -5.09
N TYR A 49 -7.94 -4.11 -4.46
CA TYR A 49 -6.63 -3.62 -4.89
C TYR A 49 -5.45 -4.54 -4.53
N GLY A 50 -5.62 -5.43 -3.55
CA GLY A 50 -4.58 -6.38 -3.13
C GLY A 50 -3.38 -5.73 -2.41
N TYR A 51 -3.53 -4.49 -1.91
CA TYR A 51 -2.48 -3.84 -1.11
C TYR A 51 -2.45 -4.39 0.32
N SER A 52 -1.25 -4.68 0.81
CA SER A 52 -1.08 -5.15 2.20
C SER A 52 -1.08 -4.03 3.23
N ARG A 53 -0.71 -2.82 2.81
CA ARG A 53 -0.42 -1.67 3.66
C ARG A 53 -0.93 -0.41 2.99
N ILE A 54 -1.72 0.37 3.72
CA ILE A 54 -2.28 1.62 3.21
C ILE A 54 -1.85 2.76 4.13
N PRO A 55 -1.16 3.79 3.59
CA PRO A 55 -0.85 4.99 4.36
C PRO A 55 -2.11 5.76 4.76
N VAL A 56 -2.06 6.32 5.97
CA VAL A 56 -3.09 7.23 6.50
C VAL A 56 -2.50 8.62 6.61
N TYR A 57 -3.18 9.62 6.07
CA TYR A 57 -2.79 11.02 6.13
C TYR A 57 -3.82 11.87 6.85
N GLU A 58 -3.40 13.02 7.39
CA GLU A 58 -4.30 13.98 8.05
C GLU A 58 -4.18 15.35 7.38
N GLY A 59 -5.33 15.88 6.92
CA GLY A 59 -5.41 17.17 6.24
C GLY A 59 -4.73 17.16 4.87
N ARG A 60 -3.40 17.29 4.83
CA ARG A 60 -2.63 17.24 3.58
C ARG A 60 -2.16 15.83 3.27
N ARG A 61 -2.20 15.46 1.99
CA ARG A 61 -1.84 14.12 1.50
C ARG A 61 -0.37 13.73 1.74
N ASP A 62 0.51 14.71 1.94
CA ASP A 62 1.92 14.51 2.30
C ASP A 62 2.17 14.42 3.81
N ASN A 63 1.16 14.70 4.62
CA ASN A 63 1.19 14.54 6.08
C ASN A 63 0.75 13.12 6.46
N ILE A 64 1.61 12.14 6.19
CA ILE A 64 1.36 10.73 6.53
C ILE A 64 1.58 10.54 8.03
N ILE A 65 0.52 10.21 8.76
CA ILE A 65 0.54 10.02 10.22
C ILE A 65 0.69 8.55 10.63
N GLY A 66 0.47 7.62 9.69
CA GLY A 66 0.51 6.20 10.01
C GLY A 66 0.24 5.29 8.82
N LEU A 67 0.02 4.01 9.14
CA LEU A 67 -0.19 2.94 8.18
C LEU A 67 -1.21 1.95 8.75
N VAL A 68 -2.14 1.48 7.92
CA VAL A 68 -3.07 0.41 8.28
C VAL A 68 -2.72 -0.87 7.53
N ASN A 69 -2.80 -2.00 8.22
CA ASN A 69 -2.66 -3.32 7.63
C ASN A 69 -4.04 -3.82 7.19
N ILE A 70 -4.15 -4.33 5.97
CA ILE A 70 -5.42 -4.88 5.47
C ILE A 70 -5.92 -6.06 6.33
N ARG A 71 -5.02 -6.78 7.00
CA ARG A 71 -5.42 -7.87 7.91
C ARG A 71 -6.24 -7.38 9.10
N ASP A 72 -6.13 -6.12 9.47
CA ASP A 72 -6.90 -5.53 10.57
C ASP A 72 -8.36 -5.29 10.14
N PHE A 73 -8.63 -5.08 8.84
CA PHE A 73 -9.98 -4.94 8.28
C PHE A 73 -10.68 -6.27 8.03
N ALA A 74 -9.94 -7.38 7.85
CA ALA A 74 -10.53 -8.70 7.58
C ALA A 74 -11.46 -9.19 8.72
N LEU A 75 -11.35 -8.61 9.91
CA LEU A 75 -12.23 -8.91 11.04
C LEU A 75 -13.61 -8.23 10.90
N LEU A 76 -13.71 -7.10 10.20
CA LEU A 76 -14.96 -6.33 10.03
C LEU A 76 -15.94 -7.04 9.07
N ASP A 77 -15.43 -7.68 8.01
CA ASP A 77 -16.22 -8.47 7.06
C ASP A 77 -16.98 -9.64 7.72
N THR A 78 -16.56 -10.08 8.91
CA THR A 78 -17.18 -11.24 9.59
C THR A 78 -18.35 -10.85 10.48
N GLU A 79 -18.55 -9.56 10.79
CA GLU A 79 -19.62 -9.09 11.69
C GLU A 79 -20.90 -8.72 10.93
N SER A 80 -20.81 -8.31 9.65
CA SER A 80 -21.96 -7.98 8.79
C SER A 80 -22.61 -9.20 8.12
N GLY A 81 -22.08 -10.41 8.38
CA GLY A 81 -22.55 -11.69 7.84
C GLY A 81 -23.49 -12.50 8.76
N LYS A 82 -24.17 -11.86 9.71
CA LYS A 82 -25.26 -12.46 10.51
C LYS A 82 -26.57 -11.71 10.36
#